data_AF-A0A6N8S9Z3-F1
#
_entry.id   AF-A0A6N8S9Z3-F1
#
_cell.length_a   1.000
_cell.length_b   1.000
_cell.length_c   1.000
_cell.angle_alpha   90.00
_cell.angle_beta   90.00
_cell.angle_gamma   90.00
#
_symmetry.space_group_name_H-M   'P 1'
#
loop_
_entity.id
_entity.type
_entity.pdbx_description
1 polymer ?
#
loop_
_entity_poly.entity_id
_entity_poly.type
_entity_poly.pdbx_seq_one_letter_code
_entity_poly.pdbx_strand_id
1 'polypeptide(L)'
;MAYKPPKQSLGGQIFDVLTLLVLTVGALYIPLYLGLAGAAKTPAPIENPTWEALGQNANEQAQWAALGYTDPAAVNDMITARFDYSFSWSALIIMAVLVIGYFILVVRLSDKEYRDVIEERFGPKEE
;
A
#
# COMPACT_ATOMS: atom_id res chain seq x y z
N MET A 1 -1.74 33.40 28.88
CA MET A 1 -2.08 32.33 29.84
C MET A 1 -2.02 31.01 29.07
N ALA A 2 -1.45 29.94 29.63
CA ALA A 2 -1.37 28.66 28.92
C ALA A 2 -2.79 28.13 28.60
N TYR A 3 -2.99 27.63 27.37
CA TYR A 3 -4.24 27.05 26.92
C TYR A 3 -4.63 25.86 27.82
N LYS A 4 -5.92 25.79 28.17
CA LYS A 4 -6.49 24.65 28.88
C LYS A 4 -7.41 23.91 27.90
N PRO A 5 -7.04 22.71 27.43
CA PRO A 5 -7.84 21.99 26.46
C PRO A 5 -9.19 21.57 27.04
N PRO A 6 -10.26 21.55 26.22
CA PRO A 6 -11.56 21.04 26.64
C PRO A 6 -11.46 19.55 26.99
N LYS A 7 -12.17 19.14 28.04
CA LYS A 7 -12.27 17.71 28.39
C LYS A 7 -13.28 17.03 27.48
N GLN A 8 -12.82 16.06 26.70
CA GLN A 8 -13.68 15.24 25.86
C GLN A 8 -14.59 14.36 26.72
N SER A 9 -15.85 14.21 26.31
CA SER A 9 -16.80 13.32 26.99
C SER A 9 -16.51 11.86 26.66
N LEU A 10 -16.89 10.95 27.58
CA LEU A 10 -16.70 9.50 27.39
C LEU A 10 -17.39 8.99 26.12
N GLY A 11 -18.60 9.49 25.82
CA GLY A 11 -19.31 9.13 24.59
C GLY A 11 -18.58 9.59 23.32
N GLY A 12 -18.00 10.80 23.34
CA GLY A 12 -17.19 11.30 22.24
C GLY A 12 -15.91 10.49 22.03
N GLN A 13 -15.28 10.02 23.12
CA GLN A 13 -14.10 9.17 23.05
C GLN A 13 -14.40 7.78 22.47
N ILE A 14 -15.53 7.17 22.84
CA ILE A 14 -15.94 5.87 22.27
C ILE A 14 -16.19 5.99 20.77
N PHE A 15 -16.91 7.04 20.33
CA PHE A 15 -17.18 7.26 18.91
C PHE A 15 -15.90 7.44 18.09
N ASP A 16 -14.95 8.24 18.61
CA ASP A 16 -13.66 8.47 17.96
C ASP A 16 -12.88 7.16 17.78
N VAL A 17 -12.74 6.37 18.85
CA VAL A 17 -12.04 5.08 18.80
C VAL A 17 -12.70 4.11 17.82
N LEU A 18 -14.03 4.00 17.84
CA LEU A 18 -14.75 3.14 16.89
C LEU A 18 -14.55 3.61 15.44
N THR A 19 -14.58 4.92 15.21
CA THR A 19 -14.35 5.50 13.88
C THR A 19 -12.95 5.17 13.39
N LEU A 20 -11.92 5.42 14.21
CA LEU A 20 -10.54 5.10 13.87
C LEU A 20 -10.34 3.59 13.63
N LEU A 21 -10.99 2.73 14.41
CA LEU A 21 -10.94 1.28 14.22
C LEU A 21 -11.53 0.89 12.86
N VAL A 22 -12.72 1.41 12.52
CA VAL A 22 -13.38 1.15 11.23
C VAL A 22 -12.55 1.67 10.07
N LEU A 23 -11.99 2.88 10.17
CA LEU A 23 -11.13 3.44 9.12
C LEU A 23 -9.85 2.63 8.95
N THR A 24 -9.25 2.16 10.04
CA THR A 24 -8.02 1.34 9.99
C THR A 24 -8.30 -0.02 9.35
N VAL A 25 -9.34 -0.72 9.81
CA VAL A 25 -9.75 -2.01 9.22
C VAL A 25 -10.13 -1.84 7.76
N GLY A 26 -10.91 -0.80 7.45
CA GLY A 26 -11.31 -0.46 6.08
C GLY A 26 -10.11 -0.21 5.17
N ALA A 27 -9.16 0.62 5.61
CA ALA A 27 -7.95 0.92 4.84
C ALA A 27 -7.11 -0.34 4.53
N LEU A 28 -7.09 -1.32 5.44
CA LEU A 28 -6.35 -2.57 5.26
C LEU A 28 -7.11 -3.59 4.40
N TYR A 29 -8.42 -3.75 4.59
CA TYR A 29 -9.20 -4.84 3.99
C TYR A 29 -9.92 -4.46 2.70
N ILE A 30 -10.34 -3.21 2.50
CA ILE A 30 -11.05 -2.80 1.28
C ILE A 30 -10.19 -3.04 0.03
N PRO A 31 -8.90 -2.66 -0.02
CA PRO A 31 -8.07 -2.93 -1.20
C PRO A 31 -7.90 -4.43 -1.47
N LEU A 32 -7.82 -5.26 -0.42
CA LEU A 32 -7.72 -6.72 -0.55
C LEU A 32 -9.02 -7.31 -1.12
N TYR A 33 -10.17 -6.91 -0.55
CA TYR A 33 -11.48 -7.38 -0.99
C TYR A 33 -11.79 -7.02 -2.45
N LEU A 34 -11.35 -5.84 -2.89
CA LEU A 34 -11.52 -5.37 -4.26
C LEU A 34 -10.44 -5.90 -5.23
N GLY A 35 -9.50 -6.73 -4.75
CA GLY A 35 -8.41 -7.24 -5.59
C GLY A 35 -7.42 -6.17 -6.06
N LEU A 36 -7.38 -5.02 -5.39
CA LEU A 36 -6.49 -3.89 -5.70
C LEU A 36 -5.10 -4.02 -5.07
N ALA A 37 -4.87 -5.06 -4.27
CA ALA A 37 -3.54 -5.35 -3.73
C ALA A 37 -2.64 -5.95 -4.83
N GLY A 38 -1.55 -5.25 -5.15
CA GLY A 38 -0.64 -5.53 -6.28
C GLY A 38 0.27 -6.76 -6.12
N ALA A 39 -0.25 -7.87 -5.59
CA ALA A 39 0.50 -9.11 -5.40
C ALA A 39 0.10 -10.23 -6.38
N ALA A 40 -0.71 -9.91 -7.39
CA ALA A 40 -1.10 -10.89 -8.41
C ALA A 40 0.13 -11.22 -9.28
N LYS A 41 0.69 -12.41 -9.08
CA LYS A 41 1.53 -13.04 -10.09
C LYS A 41 0.62 -13.32 -11.28
N THR A 42 1.03 -12.88 -12.47
CA THR A 42 0.31 -13.22 -13.70
C THR A 42 1.12 -14.32 -14.38
N PRO A 43 0.70 -15.60 -14.28
CA PRO A 43 1.34 -16.65 -15.05
C PRO A 43 1.29 -16.30 -16.54
N ALA A 44 2.37 -16.56 -17.25
CA ALA A 44 2.45 -16.43 -18.70
C ALA A 44 2.86 -17.79 -19.29
N PRO A 45 1.95 -18.78 -19.29
CA PRO A 45 2.29 -20.15 -19.64
C PRO A 45 2.68 -20.25 -21.11
N ILE A 46 3.71 -21.05 -21.39
CA ILE A 46 4.20 -21.25 -22.75
C ILE A 46 3.49 -22.46 -23.37
N GLU A 47 3.06 -22.37 -24.63
CA GLU A 47 2.53 -23.52 -25.36
C GLU A 47 3.61 -24.56 -25.63
N ASN A 48 3.30 -25.85 -25.42
CA ASN A 48 4.24 -26.97 -25.55
C ASN A 48 5.54 -26.76 -24.72
N PRO A 49 5.42 -26.60 -23.39
CA PRO A 49 6.57 -26.25 -22.56
C PRO A 49 7.60 -27.38 -22.56
N THR A 50 8.86 -27.02 -22.75
CA THR A 50 10.02 -27.88 -22.48
C THR A 50 10.80 -27.31 -21.31
N TRP A 51 11.59 -28.14 -20.62
CA TRP A 51 12.46 -27.65 -19.55
C TRP A 51 13.42 -26.55 -20.01
N GLU A 52 13.90 -26.67 -21.26
CA GLU A 52 14.73 -25.65 -21.90
C GLU A 52 13.96 -24.35 -22.16
N ALA A 53 12.74 -24.42 -22.69
CA ALA A 53 11.89 -23.25 -22.93
C ALA A 53 11.48 -22.52 -21.64
N LEU A 54 11.34 -23.27 -20.53
CA LEU A 54 11.11 -22.72 -19.20
C LEU A 54 12.40 -22.17 -18.55
N GLY A 55 13.54 -22.27 -19.22
CA GLY A 55 14.84 -21.82 -18.73
C GLY A 55 15.33 -22.60 -17.53
N GLN A 56 14.98 -23.89 -17.40
CA GLN A 56 15.36 -24.75 -16.28
C GLN A 56 16.57 -25.62 -16.65
N ASN A 57 17.65 -25.51 -15.88
CA ASN A 57 18.83 -26.36 -16.03
C ASN A 57 18.64 -27.74 -15.38
N ALA A 58 19.59 -28.67 -15.59
CA ALA A 58 19.48 -30.05 -15.08
C ALA A 58 19.35 -30.14 -13.55
N ASN A 59 19.97 -29.22 -12.80
CA ASN A 59 19.86 -29.21 -11.34
C ASN A 59 18.46 -28.77 -10.90
N GLU A 60 17.88 -27.76 -11.55
CA GLU A 60 16.53 -27.28 -11.27
C GLU A 60 15.47 -28.34 -11.62
N GLN A 61 15.63 -29.03 -12.76
CA GLN A 61 14.79 -30.17 -13.14
C GLN A 61 14.83 -31.29 -12.09
N ALA A 62 16.01 -31.58 -11.54
CA ALA A 62 16.14 -32.57 -10.47
C ALA A 62 15.39 -32.17 -9.19
N GLN A 63 15.33 -30.87 -8.86
CA GLN A 63 14.53 -30.37 -7.73
C GLN A 63 13.03 -30.54 -8.00
N TRP A 64 12.55 -30.21 -9.20
CA TRP A 64 11.16 -30.45 -9.58
C TRP A 64 10.79 -31.94 -9.53
N ALA A 65 11.68 -32.81 -10.02
CA ALA A 65 11.50 -34.25 -9.94
C ALA A 65 11.44 -34.75 -8.48
N ALA A 66 12.27 -34.20 -7.58
CA ALA A 66 12.22 -34.52 -6.15
C ALA A 66 10.90 -34.09 -5.49
N LEU A 67 10.25 -33.05 -6.03
CA LEU A 67 8.91 -32.60 -5.63
C LEU A 67 7.77 -33.39 -6.33
N GLY A 68 8.10 -34.36 -7.19
CA GLY A 68 7.13 -35.19 -7.92
C GLY A 68 6.68 -34.64 -9.28
N TYR A 69 7.32 -33.58 -9.78
CA TYR A 69 7.02 -32.99 -11.08
C TYR A 69 8.06 -33.41 -12.13
N THR A 70 7.68 -34.34 -13.00
CA THR A 70 8.54 -34.82 -14.11
C THR A 70 8.14 -34.26 -15.47
N ASP A 71 6.94 -33.72 -15.59
CA ASP A 71 6.41 -33.07 -16.79
C ASP A 71 6.55 -31.54 -16.67
N PRO A 72 7.26 -30.85 -17.59
CA PRO A 72 7.35 -29.39 -17.60
C PRO A 72 5.98 -28.71 -17.68
N ALA A 73 4.97 -29.33 -18.29
CA ALA A 73 3.61 -28.78 -18.35
C ALA A 73 2.98 -28.64 -16.95
N ALA A 74 3.32 -29.53 -16.02
CA ALA A 74 2.77 -29.52 -14.67
C ALA A 74 3.27 -28.35 -13.80
N VAL A 75 4.39 -27.73 -14.18
CA VAL A 75 5.03 -26.62 -13.43
C VAL A 75 5.12 -25.33 -14.24
N ASN A 76 4.60 -25.33 -15.47
CA ASN A 76 4.64 -24.18 -16.39
C ASN A 76 4.07 -22.91 -15.75
N ASP A 77 2.86 -23.00 -15.19
CA ASP A 77 2.22 -21.88 -14.49
C ASP A 77 3.05 -21.41 -13.28
N MET A 78 3.67 -22.34 -12.55
CA MET A 78 4.44 -22.01 -11.35
C MET A 78 5.74 -21.27 -11.69
N ILE A 79 6.42 -21.69 -12.76
CA ILE A 79 7.68 -21.09 -13.22
C ILE A 79 7.42 -19.74 -13.91
N THR A 80 6.30 -19.62 -14.63
CA THR A 80 5.93 -18.41 -15.36
C THR A 80 5.16 -17.39 -14.52
N ALA A 81 4.67 -17.76 -13.34
CA ALA A 81 4.07 -16.87 -12.34
C ALA A 81 5.13 -15.95 -11.67
N ARG A 82 5.78 -15.11 -12.48
CA ARG A 82 6.77 -14.12 -12.05
C ARG A 82 6.08 -12.81 -11.65
N PHE A 83 6.80 -12.01 -10.87
CA PHE A 83 6.37 -10.64 -10.60
C PHE A 83 6.58 -9.80 -11.85
N ASP A 84 5.56 -9.02 -12.22
CA ASP A 84 5.67 -8.01 -13.27
C ASP A 84 6.35 -6.76 -12.69
N TYR A 85 7.57 -6.48 -13.18
CA TYR A 85 8.36 -5.30 -12.78
C TYR A 85 8.18 -4.12 -13.74
N SER A 86 7.17 -4.16 -14.61
CA SER A 86 6.87 -3.07 -15.53
C SER A 86 6.55 -1.79 -14.78
N PHE A 87 7.14 -0.68 -15.22
CA PHE A 87 6.96 0.62 -14.57
C PHE A 87 5.74 1.36 -15.11
N SER A 88 4.78 1.65 -14.24
CA SER A 88 3.61 2.45 -14.60
C SER A 88 3.82 3.93 -14.28
N TRP A 89 4.15 4.73 -15.31
CA TRP A 89 4.26 6.18 -15.19
C TRP A 89 2.97 6.86 -14.75
N SER A 90 1.82 6.34 -15.17
CA SER A 90 0.52 6.88 -14.75
C SER A 90 0.27 6.65 -13.26
N ALA A 91 0.58 5.46 -12.74
CA ALA A 91 0.48 5.18 -11.31
C ALA A 91 1.42 6.09 -10.49
N LEU A 92 2.65 6.32 -10.98
CA LEU A 92 3.59 7.26 -10.35
C LEU A 92 3.00 8.68 -10.28
N ILE A 93 2.46 9.19 -11.38
CA ILE A 93 1.89 10.54 -11.44
C ILE A 93 0.69 10.65 -10.50
N ILE A 94 -0.20 9.66 -10.48
CA ILE A 94 -1.35 9.63 -9.57
C ILE A 94 -0.88 9.68 -8.12
N MET A 95 0.11 8.85 -7.75
CA MET A 95 0.70 8.86 -6.41
C MET A 95 1.31 10.22 -6.06
N ALA A 96 2.06 10.83 -6.97
CA ALA A 96 2.64 12.15 -6.76
C ALA A 96 1.56 13.23 -6.52
N VAL A 97 0.51 13.24 -7.34
CA VAL A 97 -0.63 14.17 -7.18
C VAL A 97 -1.32 13.97 -5.84
N LEU A 98 -1.58 12.71 -5.42
CA LEU A 98 -2.23 12.42 -4.14
C LEU A 98 -1.38 12.91 -2.96
N VAL A 99 -0.07 12.65 -2.99
CA VAL A 99 0.87 13.09 -1.93
C VAL A 99 0.93 14.62 -1.87
N ILE A 100 1.13 15.29 -3.00
CA ILE A 100 1.21 16.75 -3.06
C ILE A 100 -0.12 17.37 -2.63
N GLY A 101 -1.25 16.85 -3.13
CA GLY A 101 -2.59 17.32 -2.77
C GLY A 101 -2.87 17.19 -1.27
N TYR A 102 -2.49 16.06 -0.66
CA TYR A 102 -2.56 15.86 0.78
C TYR A 102 -1.79 16.94 1.55
N PHE A 103 -0.53 17.20 1.18
CA PHE A 103 0.28 18.23 1.84
C PHE A 103 -0.31 19.63 1.68
N ILE A 104 -0.83 19.97 0.50
CA ILE A 104 -1.51 21.25 0.28
C ILE A 104 -2.72 21.38 1.22
N LEU A 105 -3.55 20.34 1.33
CA LEU A 105 -4.70 20.35 2.25
C LEU A 105 -4.26 20.51 3.70
N VAL A 106 -3.27 19.75 4.16
CA VAL A 106 -2.78 19.84 5.54
C VAL A 106 -2.29 21.25 5.85
N VAL A 107 -1.48 21.85 4.97
CA VAL A 107 -0.95 23.21 5.18
C VAL A 107 -2.06 24.25 5.16
N ARG A 108 -3.00 24.18 4.21
CA ARG A 108 -4.11 25.13 4.10
C ARG A 108 -5.08 25.06 5.27
N LEU A 109 -5.46 23.86 5.68
CA LEU A 109 -6.45 23.66 6.75
C LEU A 109 -5.85 23.93 8.13
N SER A 110 -4.53 23.72 8.30
CA SER A 110 -3.86 23.89 9.59
C SER A 110 -3.29 25.29 9.82
N ASP A 111 -3.39 26.23 8.86
CA ASP A 111 -2.76 27.57 8.96
C ASP A 111 -3.22 28.32 10.22
N LYS A 112 -4.51 28.28 10.54
CA LYS A 112 -5.06 28.91 11.75
C LYS A 112 -4.47 28.29 13.01
N GLU A 113 -4.55 26.97 13.15
CA GLU A 113 -4.06 26.24 14.32
C GLU A 113 -2.54 26.47 14.53
N TYR A 114 -1.77 26.49 13.44
CA TYR A 114 -0.34 26.80 13.50
C TYR A 114 -0.06 28.20 14.03
N ARG A 115 -0.83 29.20 13.57
CA ARG A 115 -0.69 30.59 14.06
C ARG A 115 -1.07 30.71 15.51
N ASP A 116 -2.18 30.11 15.91
CA ASP A 116 -2.67 30.12 17.30
C ASP A 116 -1.60 29.50 18.23
N VAL A 117 -0.94 28.40 17.82
CA VAL A 117 0.18 27.78 18.56
C VAL A 117 1.43 28.67 18.60
N ILE A 118 1.77 29.35 17.50
CA ILE A 118 2.92 30.28 17.44
C ILE A 118 2.68 31.46 18.37
N GLU A 119 1.50 32.06 18.34
CA GLU A 119 1.15 33.19 19.20
C GLU A 119 1.11 32.80 20.67
N GLU A 120 0.66 31.59 21.01
CA GLU A 120 0.72 31.07 22.38
C GLU A 120 2.17 30.91 22.88
N ARG A 121 3.05 30.39 22.04
CA ARG A 121 4.44 30.08 22.41
C ARG A 121 5.37 31.29 22.38
N PHE A 122 5.15 32.21 21.45
CA PHE A 122 6.09 33.29 21.13
C PHE A 122 5.50 34.69 21.26
N GLY A 123 4.19 34.81 21.54
CA GLY A 123 3.49 36.09 21.61
C GLY A 123 2.90 36.54 20.27
N PRO A 124 2.00 37.54 20.28
CA PRO A 124 1.42 38.09 19.06
C PRO A 124 2.51 38.71 18.17
N LYS A 125 2.29 38.70 16.86
CA LYS A 125 3.18 39.42 15.93
C LYS A 125 3.21 40.91 16.30
N GLU A 126 4.42 41.43 16.51
CA GLU A 126 4.63 42.88 16.54
C GLU A 126 4.31 43.44 15.14
N GLU A 127 3.43 44.45 15.08
CA GLU A 127 3.03 45.14 13.84
C GLU A 127 4.12 46.07 13.31
#